data_AF-A0AAU4KV16-F1
#
_entry.id   AF-A0AAU4KV16-F1
#
_cell.length_a   1.000
_cell.length_b   1.000
_cell.length_c   1.000
_cell.angle_alpha   90.00
_cell.angle_beta   90.00
_cell.angle_gamma   90.00
#
_symmetry.space_group_name_H-M   'P 1'
#
loop_
_entity.id
_entity.type
_entity.pdbx_description
1 polymer ?
#
loop_
_entity_poly.entity_id
_entity_poly.type
_entity_poly.pdbx_seq_one_letter_code
_entity_poly.pdbx_strand_id
1 'polypeptide(L)'
;MARQRGGRPWGPVRAESTEAEALAVFLRAQVDFSGKTLKVLEGEILHSKAKISEHLGGRVPDLAFVTALIRATIPEPQLRNRRLTEARELLQAAAHPSPRRAPPPSATALELAEVRTQQVEVYDRLTRSLEQQNELREAAGNSAKLVMVLLSMISSLKRTITDLTSERDQLRAARATPDTLQQTQQQLARAREQDARARQELKFAQDKQRQAEELATQVQARADQLTDELDRLRTAATVPAAVGEDEMPAGRRAEPVSSGDPVGDDIDQALDQVAAVNEHDDQMLQRITHDLVRDVLPAERVVPDNPQDPVPRRRLGAVTEMFSS
;
A
#
# COMPACT_ATOMS: atom_id res chain seq x y z
N MET A 1 67.41 -6.86 4.01
CA MET A 1 66.44 -7.83 4.56
C MET A 1 66.86 -8.19 5.98
N ALA A 2 66.21 -7.60 6.99
CA ALA A 2 66.63 -7.73 8.39
C ALA A 2 66.06 -9.03 9.01
N ARG A 3 66.95 -9.80 9.65
CA ARG A 3 66.69 -11.10 10.28
C ARG A 3 65.67 -10.96 11.43
N GLN A 4 64.52 -11.62 11.35
CA GLN A 4 63.58 -11.81 12.46
C GLN A 4 64.27 -12.63 13.57
N ARG A 5 64.71 -11.96 14.64
CA ARG A 5 65.22 -12.64 15.85
C ARG A 5 64.03 -13.06 16.73
N GLY A 6 64.06 -14.33 17.13
CA GLY A 6 62.95 -15.05 17.73
C GLY A 6 62.42 -14.49 19.05
N GLY A 7 61.13 -14.16 19.03
CA GLY A 7 60.25 -14.18 20.19
C GLY A 7 59.16 -15.22 19.97
N ARG A 8 58.51 -15.68 21.04
CA ARG A 8 57.31 -16.52 20.96
C ARG A 8 56.26 -15.78 20.11
N PRO A 9 55.63 -16.44 19.10
CA PRO A 9 54.58 -15.80 18.31
C PRO A 9 53.46 -15.33 19.23
N TRP A 10 52.87 -14.18 18.91
CA TRP A 10 51.75 -13.64 19.68
C TRP A 10 50.60 -14.66 19.76
N GLY A 11 49.97 -14.81 20.92
CA GLY A 11 48.74 -15.61 21.06
C GLY A 11 47.56 -14.95 20.31
N PRO A 12 46.44 -15.66 20.13
CA PRO A 12 45.25 -15.08 19.48
C PRO A 12 44.80 -13.79 20.20
N VAL A 13 44.38 -12.79 19.44
CA VAL A 13 43.79 -11.56 19.99
C VAL A 13 42.42 -11.92 20.56
N ARG A 14 42.15 -11.55 21.81
CA ARG A 14 40.87 -11.73 22.47
C ARG A 14 40.29 -10.34 22.71
N ALA A 15 39.59 -9.81 21.72
CA ALA A 15 38.96 -8.51 21.78
C ALA A 15 37.44 -8.63 21.92
N GLU A 16 36.82 -7.63 22.57
CA GLU A 16 35.37 -7.56 22.77
C GLU A 16 34.61 -7.08 21.51
N SER A 17 35.32 -6.41 20.60
CA SER A 17 34.78 -5.92 19.32
C SER A 17 35.78 -6.17 18.18
N THR A 18 35.26 -6.23 16.95
CA THR A 18 36.07 -6.36 15.72
C THR A 18 37.04 -5.19 15.54
N GLU A 19 36.64 -4.02 16.00
CA GLU A 19 37.39 -2.78 15.95
C GLU A 19 38.53 -2.78 16.98
N ALA A 20 38.29 -3.31 18.18
CA ALA A 20 39.33 -3.53 19.19
C ALA A 20 40.34 -4.61 18.75
N GLU A 21 39.89 -5.63 18.00
CA GLU A 21 40.79 -6.60 17.38
C GLU A 21 41.70 -5.94 16.34
N ALA A 22 41.13 -5.13 15.44
CA ALA A 22 41.87 -4.42 14.41
C ALA A 22 42.94 -3.48 15.02
N LEU A 23 42.60 -2.76 16.09
CA LEU A 23 43.54 -1.92 16.82
C LEU A 23 44.68 -2.74 17.44
N ALA A 24 44.37 -3.86 18.11
CA ALA A 24 45.39 -4.70 18.72
C ALA A 24 46.34 -5.33 17.69
N VAL A 25 45.81 -5.78 16.55
CA VAL A 25 46.62 -6.30 15.41
C VAL A 25 47.52 -5.19 14.87
N PHE A 26 47.00 -3.99 14.67
CA PHE A 26 47.76 -2.85 14.20
C PHE A 26 48.93 -2.51 15.13
N LEU A 27 48.69 -2.43 16.45
CA LEU A 27 49.73 -2.13 17.43
C LEU A 27 50.80 -3.23 17.52
N ARG A 28 50.41 -4.52 17.42
CA ARG A 28 51.35 -5.64 17.35
C ARG A 28 52.26 -5.53 16.12
N ALA A 29 51.70 -5.21 14.97
CA ALA A 29 52.49 -5.05 13.75
C ALA A 29 53.57 -3.97 13.92
N GLN A 30 53.27 -2.84 14.59
CA GLN A 30 54.28 -1.81 14.86
C GLN A 30 55.39 -2.29 15.80
N VAL A 31 55.06 -3.09 16.81
CA VAL A 31 56.06 -3.70 17.69
C VAL A 31 56.94 -4.68 16.91
N ASP A 32 56.34 -5.53 16.08
CA ASP A 32 57.06 -6.50 15.25
C ASP A 32 57.98 -5.81 14.23
N PHE A 33 57.51 -4.74 13.58
CA PHE A 33 58.33 -3.94 12.66
C PHE A 33 59.51 -3.25 13.35
N SER A 34 59.32 -2.79 14.60
CA SER A 34 60.40 -2.15 15.36
C SER A 34 61.47 -3.15 15.85
N GLY A 35 61.15 -4.44 15.89
CA GLY A 35 62.02 -5.48 16.45
C GLY A 35 62.27 -5.34 17.97
N LYS A 36 61.55 -4.45 18.66
CA LYS A 36 61.71 -4.23 20.10
C LYS A 36 60.99 -5.31 20.90
N THR A 37 61.63 -5.77 21.96
CA THR A 37 61.00 -6.70 22.91
C THR A 37 60.17 -5.95 23.94
N LEU A 38 59.17 -6.61 24.53
CA LEU A 38 58.34 -6.02 25.60
C LEU A 38 59.16 -5.48 26.78
N LYS A 39 60.34 -6.07 27.07
CA LYS A 39 61.25 -5.60 28.12
C LYS A 39 61.88 -4.23 27.80
N VAL A 40 62.16 -3.98 26.52
CA VAL A 40 62.68 -2.68 26.06
C VAL A 40 61.56 -1.63 26.08
N LEU A 41 60.36 -2.02 25.64
CA LEU A 41 59.19 -1.13 25.62
C LEU A 41 58.73 -0.74 27.03
N GLU A 42 58.86 -1.62 28.02
CA GLU A 42 58.60 -1.31 29.44
C GLU A 42 59.47 -0.14 29.95
N GLY A 43 60.74 -0.10 29.55
CA GLY A 43 61.65 1.00 29.90
C GLY A 43 61.38 2.30 29.16
N GLU A 44 60.76 2.26 27.98
CA GLU A 44 60.52 3.45 27.14
C GLU A 44 59.12 4.06 27.32
N ILE A 45 58.11 3.26 27.68
CA ILE A 45 56.69 3.67 27.66
C ILE A 45 56.10 3.77 29.09
N LEU A 46 56.91 3.63 30.14
CA LEU A 46 56.50 3.74 31.55
C LEU A 46 55.27 2.90 31.91
N HIS A 47 55.10 1.76 31.24
CA HIS A 47 54.02 0.81 31.48
C HIS A 47 54.62 -0.58 31.71
N SER A 48 54.05 -1.31 32.69
CA SER A 48 54.54 -2.64 33.02
C SER A 48 54.36 -3.60 31.84
N LYS A 49 55.24 -4.59 31.73
CA LYS A 49 55.18 -5.64 30.70
C LYS A 49 53.81 -6.32 30.63
N ALA A 50 53.16 -6.54 31.77
CA ALA A 50 51.83 -7.14 31.86
C ALA A 50 50.77 -6.24 31.20
N LYS A 51 50.79 -4.93 31.48
CA LYS A 51 49.86 -3.95 30.92
C LYS A 51 50.03 -3.78 29.41
N ILE A 52 51.29 -3.76 28.94
CA ILE A 52 51.58 -3.73 27.49
C ILE A 52 51.02 -4.98 26.82
N SER A 53 51.22 -6.17 27.41
CA SER A 53 50.70 -7.42 26.86
C SER A 53 49.18 -7.49 26.85
N GLU A 54 48.51 -6.89 27.84
CA GLU A 54 47.05 -6.85 27.93
C GLU A 54 46.44 -5.97 26.83
N HIS A 55 46.99 -4.78 26.61
CA HIS A 55 46.53 -3.86 25.56
C HIS A 55 46.78 -4.44 24.16
N LEU A 56 47.95 -5.05 23.94
CA LEU A 56 48.21 -5.79 22.70
C LEU A 56 47.37 -7.08 22.62
N GLY A 57 46.72 -7.50 23.71
CA GLY A 57 45.88 -8.69 23.79
C GLY A 57 44.47 -8.51 23.23
N GLY A 58 44.02 -7.28 22.98
CA GLY A 58 42.65 -6.98 22.54
C GLY A 58 41.88 -6.08 23.49
N ARG A 59 42.45 -5.68 24.64
CA ARG A 59 41.87 -4.66 25.52
C ARG A 59 42.11 -3.27 24.94
N VAL A 60 41.06 -2.46 24.84
CA VAL A 60 41.16 -1.09 24.28
C VAL A 60 42.08 -0.23 25.17
N PRO A 61 43.24 0.23 24.67
CA PRO A 61 44.17 1.07 25.41
C PRO A 61 43.70 2.52 25.48
N ASP A 62 44.32 3.33 26.34
CA ASP A 62 44.15 4.78 26.31
C ASP A 62 45.01 5.44 25.21
N LEU A 63 44.67 6.68 24.85
CA LEU A 63 45.40 7.44 23.82
C LEU A 63 46.87 7.69 24.23
N ALA A 64 47.14 7.81 25.52
CA ALA A 64 48.48 8.00 26.06
C ALA A 64 49.39 6.80 25.75
N PHE A 65 48.90 5.59 26.00
CA PHE A 65 49.60 4.35 25.68
C PHE A 65 49.87 4.22 24.19
N VAL A 66 48.85 4.43 23.33
CA VAL A 66 49.00 4.34 21.87
C VAL A 66 50.05 5.34 21.37
N THR A 67 50.01 6.57 21.88
CA THR A 67 50.95 7.61 21.49
C THR A 67 52.38 7.29 21.92
N ALA A 68 52.57 6.81 23.14
CA ALA A 68 53.87 6.44 23.67
C ALA A 68 54.45 5.21 22.94
N LEU A 69 53.60 4.22 22.62
CA LEU A 69 54.01 3.03 21.86
C LEU A 69 54.46 3.38 20.45
N ILE A 70 53.70 4.19 19.72
CA ILE A 70 54.05 4.61 18.35
C ILE A 70 55.33 5.47 18.33
N ARG A 71 55.52 6.32 19.35
CA ARG A 71 56.77 7.09 19.51
C ARG A 71 57.98 6.19 19.76
N ALA A 72 57.81 5.15 20.57
CA ALA A 72 58.84 4.18 20.88
C ALA A 72 59.19 3.27 19.69
N THR A 73 58.20 2.87 18.87
CA THR A 73 58.42 1.90 17.78
C THR A 73 58.87 2.55 16.48
N ILE A 74 58.53 3.81 16.21
CA ILE A 74 58.84 4.50 14.95
C ILE A 74 59.81 5.67 15.17
N PRO A 75 61.08 5.56 14.73
CA PRO A 75 62.07 6.62 14.90
C PRO A 75 61.83 7.81 13.95
N GLU A 76 61.25 7.60 12.77
CA GLU A 76 61.06 8.62 11.74
C GLU A 76 59.85 9.54 12.05
N PRO A 77 60.03 10.87 12.16
CA PRO A 77 58.96 11.79 12.57
C PRO A 77 57.75 11.86 11.61
N GLN A 78 57.98 11.80 10.29
CA GLN A 78 56.91 11.91 9.30
C GLN A 78 56.04 10.64 9.27
N LEU A 79 56.66 9.46 9.32
CA LEU A 79 55.96 8.19 9.39
C LEU A 79 55.20 8.04 10.71
N ARG A 80 55.78 8.51 11.81
CA ARG A 80 55.15 8.53 13.14
C ARG A 80 53.83 9.30 13.14
N ASN A 81 53.78 10.49 12.54
CA ASN A 81 52.55 11.30 12.50
C ASN A 81 51.44 10.60 11.71
N ARG A 82 51.76 9.95 10.59
CA ARG A 82 50.80 9.17 9.80
C ARG A 82 50.25 8.00 10.61
N ARG A 83 51.13 7.22 11.24
CA ARG A 83 50.72 6.07 12.06
C ARG A 83 49.98 6.46 13.33
N LEU A 84 50.27 7.62 13.93
CA LEU A 84 49.48 8.16 15.03
C LEU A 84 48.05 8.55 14.61
N THR A 85 47.88 9.03 13.38
CA THR A 85 46.55 9.39 12.86
C THR A 85 45.71 8.14 12.66
N GLU A 86 46.28 7.14 11.98
CA GLU A 86 45.66 5.83 11.77
C GLU A 86 45.33 5.11 13.10
N ALA A 87 46.26 5.15 14.07
CA ALA A 87 46.02 4.58 15.39
C ALA A 87 44.91 5.29 16.18
N ARG A 88 44.72 6.60 15.98
CA ARG A 88 43.64 7.38 16.61
C ARG A 88 42.28 7.04 16.02
N GLU A 89 42.21 6.88 14.69
CA GLU A 89 40.98 6.47 14.01
C GLU A 89 40.54 5.07 14.49
N LEU A 90 41.48 4.13 14.56
CA LEU A 90 41.22 2.79 15.10
C LEU A 90 40.84 2.81 16.58
N LEU A 91 41.46 3.69 17.38
CA LEU A 91 41.11 3.85 18.79
C LEU A 91 39.69 4.44 18.96
N GLN A 92 39.32 5.41 18.13
CA GLN A 92 37.99 6.01 18.16
C GLN A 92 36.91 5.00 17.76
N ALA A 93 37.19 4.19 16.74
CA ALA A 93 36.31 3.10 16.31
C ALA A 93 36.20 1.99 17.39
N ALA A 94 37.30 1.64 18.05
CA ALA A 94 37.30 0.66 19.14
C ALA A 94 36.57 1.18 20.40
N ALA A 95 36.61 2.49 20.66
CA ALA A 95 35.90 3.12 21.78
C ALA A 95 34.39 3.28 21.55
N HIS A 96 33.96 3.31 20.29
CA HIS A 96 32.54 3.43 19.90
C HIS A 96 32.19 2.31 18.90
N PRO A 97 32.12 1.04 19.35
CA PRO A 97 31.83 -0.08 18.46
C PRO A 97 30.46 0.11 17.83
N SER A 98 30.39 -0.02 16.49
CA SER A 98 29.10 0.07 15.80
C SER A 98 28.22 -1.11 16.19
N PRO A 99 26.90 -0.92 16.39
CA PRO A 99 26.01 -2.00 16.75
C PRO A 99 26.09 -3.10 15.69
N ARG A 100 26.36 -4.33 16.17
CA ARG A 100 26.56 -5.55 15.39
C ARG A 100 25.51 -5.67 14.27
N ARG A 101 25.96 -5.55 13.02
CA ARG A 101 25.11 -5.70 11.82
C ARG A 101 24.41 -7.06 11.88
N ALA A 102 23.08 -7.05 11.96
CA ALA A 102 22.28 -8.27 11.94
C ALA A 102 22.57 -9.06 10.64
N PRO A 103 22.55 -10.40 10.69
CA PRO A 103 22.71 -11.23 9.50
C PRO A 103 21.60 -10.91 8.48
N PRO A 104 21.86 -11.04 7.16
CA PRO A 104 20.84 -10.84 6.15
C PRO A 104 19.67 -11.81 6.37
N PRO A 105 18.41 -11.38 6.13
CA PRO A 105 17.27 -12.28 6.25
C PRO A 105 17.47 -13.49 5.33
N SER A 106 17.19 -14.68 5.84
CA SER A 106 17.19 -15.90 5.02
C SER A 106 16.14 -15.77 3.91
N ALA A 107 16.34 -16.43 2.76
CA ALA A 107 15.40 -16.42 1.63
C ALA A 107 13.94 -16.72 2.06
N THR A 108 13.78 -17.58 3.07
CA THR A 108 12.49 -17.91 3.70
C THR A 108 11.79 -16.73 4.40
N ALA A 109 12.52 -15.76 4.94
CA ALA A 109 11.94 -14.57 5.59
C ALA A 109 11.45 -13.54 4.57
N LEU A 110 12.09 -13.45 3.40
CA LEU A 110 11.63 -12.63 2.29
C LEU A 110 10.37 -13.22 1.65
N GLU A 111 10.36 -14.53 1.38
CA GLU A 111 9.18 -15.25 0.88
C GLU A 111 7.98 -15.11 1.83
N LEU A 112 8.20 -15.22 3.14
CA LEU A 112 7.15 -15.03 4.14
C LEU A 112 6.65 -13.58 4.18
N ALA A 113 7.53 -12.58 4.00
CA ALA A 113 7.12 -11.17 3.93
C ALA A 113 6.31 -10.86 2.66
N GLU A 114 6.67 -11.47 1.52
CA GLU A 114 5.92 -11.35 0.26
C GLU A 114 4.52 -11.97 0.40
N VAL A 115 4.40 -13.17 0.96
CA VAL A 115 3.10 -13.82 1.22
C VAL A 115 2.25 -12.98 2.17
N ARG A 116 2.85 -12.37 3.20
CA ARG A 116 2.11 -11.46 4.12
C ARG A 116 1.63 -10.20 3.42
N THR A 117 2.44 -9.64 2.51
CA THR A 117 2.04 -8.46 1.73
C THR A 117 0.87 -8.80 0.80
N GLN A 118 0.92 -9.96 0.13
CA GLN A 118 -0.18 -10.45 -0.70
C GLN A 118 -1.45 -10.69 0.13
N GLN A 119 -1.34 -11.30 1.31
CA GLN A 119 -2.48 -11.49 2.20
C GLN A 119 -3.17 -10.17 2.54
N VAL A 120 -2.41 -9.14 2.95
CA VAL A 120 -2.96 -7.82 3.27
C VAL A 120 -3.66 -7.22 2.06
N GLU A 121 -3.05 -7.30 0.87
CA GLU A 121 -3.66 -6.78 -0.36
C GLU A 121 -4.97 -7.48 -0.72
N VAL A 122 -5.04 -8.81 -0.57
CA VAL A 122 -6.27 -9.57 -0.85
C VAL A 122 -7.35 -9.26 0.20
N TYR A 123 -7.00 -9.07 1.48
CA TYR A 123 -7.96 -8.60 2.49
C TYR A 123 -8.50 -7.21 2.15
N ASP A 124 -7.65 -6.25 1.75
CA ASP A 124 -8.08 -4.91 1.40
C ASP A 124 -9.06 -4.92 0.21
N ARG A 125 -8.82 -5.80 -0.78
CA ARG A 125 -9.72 -6.01 -1.92
C ARG A 125 -11.04 -6.67 -1.51
N LEU A 126 -10.99 -7.63 -0.58
CA LEU A 126 -12.17 -8.30 -0.05
C LEU A 126 -13.06 -7.31 0.73
N THR A 127 -12.46 -6.52 1.63
CA THR A 127 -13.19 -5.49 2.38
C THR A 127 -13.87 -4.50 1.45
N ARG A 128 -13.16 -3.98 0.44
CA ARG A 128 -13.77 -3.11 -0.59
C ARG A 128 -14.92 -3.79 -1.35
N SER A 129 -14.77 -5.07 -1.71
CA SER A 129 -15.84 -5.80 -2.39
C SER A 129 -17.09 -5.94 -1.51
N LEU A 130 -16.93 -6.17 -0.21
CA LEU A 130 -18.05 -6.26 0.74
C LEU A 130 -18.74 -4.90 0.96
N GLU A 131 -17.97 -3.81 0.99
CA GLU A 131 -18.52 -2.44 1.03
C GLU A 131 -19.34 -2.13 -0.23
N GLN A 132 -18.78 -2.39 -1.42
CA GLN A 132 -19.48 -2.24 -2.70
C GLN A 132 -20.77 -3.07 -2.75
N GLN A 133 -20.74 -4.28 -2.21
CA GLN A 133 -21.94 -5.12 -2.15
C GLN A 133 -23.05 -4.49 -1.29
N ASN A 134 -22.70 -3.91 -0.14
CA ASN A 134 -23.67 -3.25 0.71
C ASN A 134 -24.25 -2.01 0.04
N GLU A 135 -23.42 -1.20 -0.63
CA GLU A 135 -23.87 -0.05 -1.43
C GLU A 135 -24.86 -0.47 -2.53
N LEU A 136 -24.56 -1.58 -3.25
CA LEU A 136 -25.45 -2.11 -4.30
C LEU A 136 -26.78 -2.63 -3.75
N ARG A 137 -26.78 -3.32 -2.60
CA ARG A 137 -28.01 -3.77 -1.94
C ARG A 137 -28.87 -2.60 -1.49
N GLU A 138 -28.25 -1.55 -0.97
CA GLU A 138 -28.97 -0.33 -0.58
C GLU A 138 -29.60 0.35 -1.78
N ALA A 139 -28.87 0.50 -2.89
CA ALA A 139 -29.41 1.07 -4.13
C ALA A 139 -30.53 0.23 -4.75
N ALA A 140 -30.42 -1.10 -4.74
CA ALA A 140 -31.51 -1.98 -5.17
C ALA A 140 -32.75 -1.82 -4.28
N GLY A 141 -32.55 -1.75 -2.96
CA GLY A 141 -33.61 -1.52 -1.98
C GLY A 141 -34.30 -0.16 -2.14
N ASN A 142 -33.53 0.90 -2.44
CA ASN A 142 -34.08 2.23 -2.71
C ASN A 142 -34.83 2.27 -4.04
N SER A 143 -34.29 1.67 -5.10
CA SER A 143 -34.96 1.55 -6.39
C SER A 143 -36.29 0.80 -6.28
N ALA A 144 -36.35 -0.29 -5.50
CA ALA A 144 -37.58 -1.03 -5.24
C ALA A 144 -38.65 -0.16 -4.53
N LYS A 145 -38.26 0.70 -3.59
CA LYS A 145 -39.18 1.66 -2.95
C LYS A 145 -39.71 2.68 -3.96
N LEU A 146 -38.84 3.24 -4.80
CA LEU A 146 -39.23 4.20 -5.84
C LEU A 146 -40.22 3.57 -6.82
N VAL A 147 -39.97 2.32 -7.24
CA VAL A 147 -40.88 1.55 -8.09
C VAL A 147 -42.27 1.43 -7.45
N MET A 148 -42.36 1.12 -6.15
CA MET A 148 -43.65 1.04 -5.45
C MET A 148 -44.37 2.40 -5.40
N VAL A 149 -43.66 3.47 -5.07
CA VAL A 149 -44.23 4.83 -5.01
C VAL A 149 -44.75 5.27 -6.38
N LEU A 150 -43.96 5.06 -7.44
CA LEU A 150 -44.34 5.42 -8.80
C LEU A 150 -45.54 4.60 -9.32
N LEU A 151 -45.61 3.30 -9.00
CA LEU A 151 -46.78 2.48 -9.33
C LEU A 151 -48.06 2.98 -8.64
N SER A 152 -47.96 3.40 -7.37
CA SER A 152 -49.08 4.01 -6.64
C SER A 152 -49.52 5.33 -7.29
N MET A 153 -48.56 6.21 -7.60
CA MET A 153 -48.79 7.50 -8.23
C MET A 153 -49.45 7.36 -9.61
N ILE A 154 -48.95 6.46 -10.47
CA ILE A 154 -49.55 6.14 -11.77
C ILE A 154 -51.00 5.66 -11.62
N SER A 155 -51.28 4.84 -10.60
CA SER A 155 -52.63 4.35 -10.34
C SER A 155 -53.58 5.47 -9.93
N SER A 156 -53.11 6.42 -9.11
CA SER A 156 -53.85 7.63 -8.74
C SER A 156 -54.14 8.50 -9.97
N LEU A 157 -53.10 8.82 -10.75
CA LEU A 157 -53.21 9.65 -11.96
C LEU A 157 -54.17 9.06 -12.99
N LYS A 158 -54.18 7.74 -13.19
CA LYS A 158 -55.16 7.07 -14.07
C LYS A 158 -56.61 7.27 -13.62
N ARG A 159 -56.87 7.25 -12.32
CA ARG A 159 -58.21 7.53 -11.76
C ARG A 159 -58.59 8.97 -12.04
N THR A 160 -57.71 9.92 -11.68
CA THR A 160 -57.91 11.35 -11.94
C THR A 160 -58.15 11.67 -13.41
N ILE A 161 -57.39 11.06 -14.33
CA ILE A 161 -57.59 11.20 -15.78
C ILE A 161 -58.98 10.70 -16.19
N THR A 162 -59.43 9.57 -15.64
CA THR A 162 -60.75 8.99 -15.93
C THR A 162 -61.87 9.90 -15.42
N ASP A 163 -61.72 10.44 -14.22
CA ASP A 163 -62.69 11.35 -13.60
C ASP A 163 -62.78 12.67 -14.37
N LEU A 164 -61.64 13.33 -14.66
CA LEU A 164 -61.58 14.57 -15.45
C LEU A 164 -62.08 14.38 -16.89
N THR A 165 -61.85 13.21 -17.48
CA THR A 165 -62.38 12.88 -18.81
C THR A 165 -63.90 12.80 -18.77
N SER A 166 -64.45 12.12 -17.76
CA SER A 166 -65.89 11.99 -17.56
C SER A 166 -66.55 13.34 -17.28
N GLU A 167 -65.92 14.16 -16.43
CA GLU A 167 -66.38 15.52 -16.11
C GLU A 167 -66.39 16.43 -17.34
N ARG A 168 -65.30 16.44 -18.14
CA ARG A 168 -65.24 17.18 -19.41
C ARG A 168 -66.39 16.79 -20.34
N ASP A 169 -66.70 15.51 -20.44
CA ASP A 169 -67.74 15.01 -21.35
C ASP A 169 -69.14 15.39 -20.85
N GLN A 170 -69.36 15.40 -19.54
CA GLN A 170 -70.58 15.93 -18.91
C GLN A 170 -70.74 17.44 -19.13
N LEU A 171 -69.68 18.23 -18.92
CA LEU A 171 -69.68 19.69 -19.14
C LEU A 171 -69.98 20.03 -20.61
N ARG A 172 -69.44 19.25 -21.56
CA ARG A 172 -69.77 19.39 -22.99
C ARG A 172 -71.23 19.09 -23.28
N ALA A 173 -71.78 18.01 -22.72
CA ALA A 173 -73.19 17.63 -22.91
C ALA A 173 -74.15 18.69 -22.31
N ALA A 174 -73.79 19.26 -21.15
CA ALA A 174 -74.57 20.27 -20.45
C ALA A 174 -74.44 21.69 -21.03
N ARG A 175 -73.57 21.91 -22.03
CA ARG A 175 -73.23 23.24 -22.58
C ARG A 175 -72.81 24.22 -21.49
N ALA A 176 -71.95 23.76 -20.58
CA ALA A 176 -71.37 24.58 -19.52
C ALA A 176 -70.59 25.79 -20.08
N THR A 177 -70.25 26.74 -19.20
CA THR A 177 -69.48 27.92 -19.59
C THR A 177 -68.12 27.52 -20.19
N PRO A 178 -67.62 28.25 -21.20
CA PRO A 178 -66.36 27.93 -21.87
C PRO A 178 -65.18 27.90 -20.89
N ASP A 179 -65.18 28.75 -19.87
CA ASP A 179 -64.11 28.84 -18.88
C ASP A 179 -63.97 27.55 -18.05
N THR A 180 -65.08 26.98 -17.57
CA THR A 180 -65.05 25.72 -16.79
C THR A 180 -64.55 24.55 -17.64
N LEU A 181 -65.02 24.46 -18.88
CA LEU A 181 -64.56 23.45 -19.82
C LEU A 181 -63.05 23.59 -20.13
N GLN A 182 -62.55 24.82 -20.28
CA GLN A 182 -61.14 25.09 -20.50
C GLN A 182 -60.29 24.70 -19.27
N GLN A 183 -60.75 25.00 -18.07
CA GLN A 183 -60.07 24.63 -16.83
C GLN A 183 -59.94 23.10 -16.67
N THR A 184 -61.03 22.35 -16.85
CA THR A 184 -60.99 20.88 -16.79
C THR A 184 -60.08 20.30 -17.89
N GLN A 185 -60.04 20.90 -19.08
CA GLN A 185 -59.13 20.47 -20.15
C GLN A 185 -57.66 20.72 -19.79
N GLN A 186 -57.33 21.86 -19.17
CA GLN A 186 -55.98 22.14 -18.69
C GLN A 186 -55.55 21.16 -17.60
N GLN A 187 -56.42 20.88 -16.63
CA GLN A 187 -56.15 19.88 -15.59
C GLN A 187 -55.94 18.48 -16.18
N LEU A 188 -56.77 18.08 -17.16
CA LEU A 188 -56.61 16.80 -17.85
C LEU A 188 -55.29 16.71 -18.61
N ALA A 189 -54.85 17.80 -19.25
CA ALA A 189 -53.57 17.85 -19.93
C ALA A 189 -52.41 17.68 -18.94
N ARG A 190 -52.43 18.42 -17.81
CA ARG A 190 -51.42 18.29 -16.73
C ARG A 190 -51.36 16.88 -16.16
N ALA A 191 -52.51 16.27 -15.84
CA ALA A 191 -52.55 14.91 -15.29
C ALA A 191 -51.99 13.86 -16.27
N ARG A 192 -52.21 14.04 -17.58
CA ARG A 192 -51.63 13.14 -18.61
C ARG A 192 -50.13 13.30 -18.75
N GLU A 193 -49.62 14.51 -18.66
CA GLU A 193 -48.18 14.77 -18.65
C GLU A 193 -47.51 14.15 -17.43
N GLN A 194 -48.12 14.29 -16.24
CA GLN A 194 -47.67 13.64 -15.01
C GLN A 194 -47.68 12.11 -15.12
N ASP A 195 -48.71 11.48 -15.72
CA ASP A 195 -48.73 10.02 -15.94
C ASP A 195 -47.59 9.56 -16.88
N ALA A 196 -47.35 10.31 -17.95
CA ALA A 196 -46.26 10.01 -18.87
C ALA A 196 -44.89 10.10 -18.18
N ARG A 197 -44.66 11.16 -17.40
CA ARG A 197 -43.42 11.36 -16.64
C ARG A 197 -43.23 10.27 -15.58
N ALA A 198 -44.25 9.97 -14.78
CA ALA A 198 -44.18 8.93 -13.75
C ALA A 198 -43.85 7.54 -14.34
N ARG A 199 -44.37 7.22 -15.54
CA ARG A 199 -44.05 5.96 -16.24
C ARG A 199 -42.62 5.91 -16.77
N GLN A 200 -42.10 7.04 -17.23
CA GLN A 200 -40.70 7.14 -17.64
C GLN A 200 -39.77 6.89 -16.45
N GLU A 201 -40.03 7.57 -15.33
CA GLU A 201 -39.29 7.37 -14.08
C GLU A 201 -39.42 5.94 -13.56
N LEU A 202 -40.60 5.32 -13.69
CA LEU A 202 -40.80 3.93 -13.28
C LEU A 202 -39.91 2.98 -14.07
N LYS A 203 -39.87 3.14 -15.40
CA LYS A 203 -39.02 2.32 -16.26
C LYS A 203 -37.54 2.50 -15.88
N PHE A 204 -37.14 3.74 -15.64
CA PHE A 204 -35.78 4.06 -15.23
C PHE A 204 -35.41 3.38 -13.89
N ALA A 205 -36.25 3.53 -12.87
CA ALA A 205 -36.05 2.88 -11.58
C ALA A 205 -35.99 1.34 -11.67
N GLN A 206 -36.79 0.73 -12.55
CA GLN A 206 -36.76 -0.71 -12.81
C GLN A 206 -35.46 -1.17 -13.49
N ASP A 207 -35.00 -0.45 -14.51
CA ASP A 207 -33.75 -0.78 -15.20
C ASP A 207 -32.55 -0.62 -14.24
N LYS A 208 -32.57 0.42 -13.40
CA LYS A 208 -31.57 0.64 -12.36
C LYS A 208 -31.55 -0.44 -11.29
N GLN A 209 -32.73 -0.87 -10.81
CA GLN A 209 -32.85 -1.98 -9.88
C GLN A 209 -32.20 -3.24 -10.47
N ARG A 210 -32.50 -3.57 -11.73
CA ARG A 210 -31.92 -4.73 -12.43
C ARG A 210 -30.40 -4.63 -12.51
N GLN A 211 -29.87 -3.46 -12.89
CA GLN A 211 -28.42 -3.23 -12.96
C GLN A 211 -27.74 -3.40 -11.59
N ALA A 212 -28.33 -2.86 -10.52
CA ALA A 212 -27.80 -3.01 -9.17
C ALA A 212 -27.77 -4.48 -8.72
N GLU A 213 -28.80 -5.25 -9.03
CA GLU A 213 -28.88 -6.69 -8.73
C GLU A 213 -27.85 -7.51 -9.53
N GLU A 214 -27.66 -7.19 -10.81
CA GLU A 214 -26.65 -7.81 -11.66
C GLU A 214 -25.23 -7.53 -11.15
N LEU A 215 -24.92 -6.27 -10.83
CA LEU A 215 -23.64 -5.88 -10.24
C LEU A 215 -23.42 -6.54 -8.88
N ALA A 216 -24.45 -6.64 -8.03
CA ALA A 216 -24.34 -7.27 -6.72
C ALA A 216 -23.96 -8.75 -6.85
N THR A 217 -24.49 -9.43 -7.86
CA THR A 217 -24.15 -10.82 -8.19
C THR A 217 -22.70 -10.94 -8.63
N GLN A 218 -22.21 -10.01 -9.45
CA GLN A 218 -20.80 -9.99 -9.89
C GLN A 218 -19.84 -9.73 -8.74
N VAL A 219 -20.14 -8.75 -7.88
CA VAL A 219 -19.33 -8.44 -6.69
C VAL A 219 -19.32 -9.60 -5.70
N GLN A 220 -20.45 -10.30 -5.50
CA GLN A 220 -20.49 -11.51 -4.67
C GLN A 220 -19.54 -12.58 -5.22
N ALA A 221 -19.63 -12.89 -6.52
CA ALA A 221 -18.76 -13.89 -7.14
C ALA A 221 -17.26 -13.52 -6.99
N ARG A 222 -16.93 -12.22 -7.03
CA ARG A 222 -15.57 -11.73 -6.78
C ARG A 222 -15.15 -11.89 -5.32
N ALA A 223 -16.02 -11.57 -4.37
CA ALA A 223 -15.75 -11.75 -2.95
C ALA A 223 -15.49 -13.22 -2.61
N ASP A 224 -16.26 -14.14 -3.22
CA ASP A 224 -16.05 -15.58 -3.07
C ASP A 224 -14.66 -15.99 -3.62
N GLN A 225 -14.28 -15.50 -4.81
CA GLN A 225 -12.96 -15.76 -5.39
C GLN A 225 -11.80 -15.23 -4.52
N LEU A 226 -11.91 -14.03 -3.96
CA LEU A 226 -10.90 -13.45 -3.08
C LEU A 226 -10.81 -14.20 -1.75
N THR A 227 -11.94 -14.71 -1.26
CA THR A 227 -11.99 -15.56 -0.05
C THR A 227 -11.25 -16.88 -0.31
N ASP A 228 -11.52 -17.52 -1.45
CA ASP A 228 -10.79 -18.72 -1.88
C ASP A 228 -9.28 -18.46 -2.03
N GLU A 229 -8.90 -17.30 -2.57
CA GLU A 229 -7.50 -16.88 -2.71
C GLU A 229 -6.83 -16.68 -1.33
N LEU A 230 -7.51 -16.03 -0.38
CA LEU A 230 -7.02 -15.92 0.99
C LEU A 230 -6.83 -17.27 1.66
N ASP A 231 -7.77 -18.20 1.49
CA ASP A 231 -7.67 -19.54 2.08
C ASP A 231 -6.52 -20.34 1.43
N ARG A 232 -6.29 -20.18 0.12
CA ARG A 232 -5.09 -20.71 -0.55
C ARG A 232 -3.80 -20.09 -0.01
N LEU A 233 -3.74 -18.77 0.18
CA LEU A 233 -2.56 -18.09 0.73
C LEU A 233 -2.31 -18.45 2.20
N ARG A 234 -3.37 -18.69 2.97
CA ARG A 234 -3.29 -19.16 4.37
C ARG A 234 -2.79 -20.59 4.44
N THR A 235 -3.29 -21.49 3.59
CA THR A 235 -2.82 -22.89 3.53
C THR A 235 -1.39 -22.99 3.01
N ALA A 236 -1.00 -22.19 2.01
CA ALA A 236 0.38 -22.12 1.52
C ALA A 236 1.37 -21.58 2.57
N ALA A 237 0.91 -20.70 3.46
CA ALA A 237 1.70 -20.17 4.57
C ALA A 237 1.81 -21.12 5.78
N THR A 238 1.08 -22.24 5.81
CA THR A 238 0.88 -23.04 7.03
C THR A 238 1.14 -24.55 6.83
N VAL A 239 2.27 -25.06 7.36
CA VAL A 239 2.43 -26.44 7.89
C VAL A 239 1.98 -26.39 9.37
N PRO A 240 1.29 -27.41 9.92
CA PRO A 240 0.06 -27.20 10.68
C PRO A 240 0.30 -26.72 12.11
N ALA A 241 -0.42 -25.66 12.48
CA ALA A 241 -0.83 -25.42 13.85
C ALA A 241 -2.34 -25.18 13.84
N ALA A 242 -3.03 -25.94 14.69
CA ALA A 242 -4.46 -26.11 14.75
C ALA A 242 -5.24 -24.82 15.10
N VAL A 243 -6.42 -24.74 14.49
CA VAL A 243 -7.73 -24.33 15.01
C VAL A 243 -7.78 -23.27 16.13
N GLY A 244 -8.52 -22.21 15.83
CA GLY A 244 -9.12 -21.31 16.81
C GLY A 244 -10.06 -20.34 16.08
N GLU A 245 -11.26 -20.82 15.77
CA GLU A 245 -12.38 -19.98 15.31
C GLU A 245 -12.82 -19.07 16.45
N ASP A 246 -13.03 -17.79 16.17
CA ASP A 246 -13.66 -16.84 17.09
C ASP A 246 -14.77 -16.08 16.35
N GLU A 247 -15.96 -16.11 16.95
CA GLU A 247 -17.23 -15.64 16.42
C GLU A 247 -17.30 -14.11 16.31
N MET A 248 -18.05 -13.60 15.33
CA MET A 248 -18.52 -12.21 15.28
C MET A 248 -20.04 -12.18 15.09
N PRO A 249 -20.80 -11.43 15.92
CA PRO A 249 -22.25 -11.33 15.81
C PRO A 249 -22.73 -10.22 14.86
N ALA A 250 -23.95 -10.42 14.37
CA ALA A 250 -24.69 -9.56 13.45
C ALA A 250 -25.01 -8.15 13.98
N GLY A 251 -24.92 -7.14 13.12
CA GLY A 251 -25.51 -5.80 13.28
C GLY A 251 -26.37 -5.48 12.05
N ARG A 252 -27.70 -5.44 12.16
CA ARG A 252 -28.60 -4.35 12.60
C ARG A 252 -29.10 -3.50 11.42
N ARG A 253 -30.38 -3.75 11.13
CA ARG A 253 -31.25 -3.15 10.11
C ARG A 253 -31.51 -1.66 10.41
N ALA A 254 -31.33 -0.81 9.41
CA ALA A 254 -31.74 0.59 9.45
C ALA A 254 -33.23 0.74 9.09
N GLU A 255 -33.89 1.69 9.75
CA GLU A 255 -35.33 1.98 9.64
C GLU A 255 -35.67 2.76 8.35
N PRO A 256 -36.88 2.59 7.80
CA PRO A 256 -37.33 3.30 6.61
C PRO A 256 -37.76 4.75 6.92
N VAL A 257 -37.38 5.65 6.01
CA VAL A 257 -37.85 7.04 5.93
C VAL A 257 -39.35 7.09 5.64
N SER A 258 -40.04 7.96 6.36
CA SER A 258 -41.48 8.20 6.33
C SER A 258 -41.98 8.59 4.93
N SER A 259 -42.95 7.82 4.42
CA SER A 259 -43.72 8.12 3.20
C SER A 259 -44.92 9.02 3.53
N GLY A 260 -44.80 10.31 3.26
CA GLY A 260 -45.96 11.21 3.20
C GLY A 260 -46.69 11.05 1.86
N ASP A 261 -48.02 10.96 1.92
CA ASP A 261 -48.92 10.88 0.77
C ASP A 261 -49.08 12.28 0.13
N PRO A 262 -48.66 12.50 -1.13
CA PRO A 262 -48.70 13.82 -1.76
C PRO A 262 -50.02 14.07 -2.50
N VAL A 263 -50.74 15.14 -2.12
CA VAL A 263 -51.96 15.61 -2.78
C VAL A 263 -51.60 16.64 -3.86
N GLY A 264 -51.85 16.31 -5.13
CA GLY A 264 -52.09 17.25 -6.24
C GLY A 264 -50.93 18.12 -6.71
N ASP A 265 -50.53 19.14 -5.94
CA ASP A 265 -49.33 19.95 -6.22
C ASP A 265 -48.06 19.31 -5.64
N ASP A 266 -48.20 18.39 -4.69
CA ASP A 266 -47.10 17.60 -4.15
C ASP A 266 -46.57 16.54 -5.14
N ILE A 267 -47.32 16.22 -6.22
CA ILE A 267 -46.94 15.18 -7.20
C ILE A 267 -45.75 15.60 -8.04
N ASP A 268 -45.72 16.85 -8.50
CA ASP A 268 -44.59 17.36 -9.31
C ASP A 268 -43.33 17.45 -8.46
N GLN A 269 -43.44 17.94 -7.21
CA GLN A 269 -42.33 17.95 -6.25
C GLN A 269 -41.86 16.55 -5.89
N ALA A 270 -42.78 15.58 -5.72
CA ALA A 270 -42.42 14.19 -5.49
C ALA A 270 -41.71 13.57 -6.70
N LEU A 271 -42.13 13.88 -7.93
CA LEU A 271 -41.45 13.42 -9.15
C LEU A 271 -40.05 14.03 -9.28
N ASP A 272 -39.88 15.30 -8.95
CA ASP A 272 -38.56 15.94 -8.94
C ASP A 272 -37.64 15.33 -7.87
N GLN A 273 -38.18 15.01 -6.68
CA GLN A 273 -37.43 14.33 -5.63
C GLN A 273 -37.04 12.90 -6.04
N VAL A 274 -37.96 12.16 -6.68
CA VAL A 274 -37.68 10.82 -7.22
C VAL A 274 -36.57 10.89 -8.27
N ALA A 275 -36.63 11.87 -9.19
CA ALA A 275 -35.60 12.07 -10.21
C ALA A 275 -34.22 12.36 -9.59
N ALA A 276 -34.17 13.20 -8.55
CA ALA A 276 -32.91 13.52 -7.86
C ALA A 276 -32.29 12.29 -7.16
N VAL A 277 -33.11 11.44 -6.52
CA VAL A 277 -32.63 10.18 -5.91
C VAL A 277 -32.15 9.21 -7.00
N ASN A 278 -32.91 9.12 -8.11
CA ASN A 278 -32.53 8.33 -9.27
C ASN A 278 -31.17 8.75 -9.84
N GLU A 279 -30.91 10.06 -10.00
CA GLU A 279 -29.63 10.54 -10.51
C GLU A 279 -28.47 10.27 -9.55
N HIS A 280 -28.72 10.38 -8.23
CA HIS A 280 -27.70 10.09 -7.22
C HIS A 280 -27.22 8.63 -7.27
N ASP A 281 -28.12 7.64 -7.18
CA ASP A 281 -27.62 6.25 -7.22
C ASP A 281 -27.13 5.83 -8.61
N ASP A 282 -27.49 6.54 -9.70
CA ASP A 282 -26.92 6.28 -11.03
C ASP A 282 -25.43 6.62 -11.08
N GLN A 283 -25.05 7.76 -10.51
CA GLN A 283 -23.63 8.14 -10.36
C GLN A 283 -22.88 7.12 -9.50
N MET A 284 -23.53 6.60 -8.46
CA MET A 284 -22.95 5.55 -7.60
C MET A 284 -22.75 4.24 -8.37
N LEU A 285 -23.74 3.76 -9.13
CA LEU A 285 -23.62 2.54 -9.94
C LEU A 285 -22.53 2.68 -11.01
N GLN A 286 -22.41 3.84 -11.65
CA GLN A 286 -21.34 4.11 -12.62
C GLN A 286 -19.95 4.06 -11.98
N ARG A 287 -19.81 4.60 -10.77
CA ARG A 287 -18.56 4.53 -9.99
C ARG A 287 -18.18 3.09 -9.68
N ILE A 288 -19.10 2.30 -9.13
CA ILE A 288 -18.84 0.88 -8.81
C ILE A 288 -18.50 0.08 -10.08
N THR A 289 -19.21 0.32 -11.17
CA THR A 289 -18.92 -0.31 -12.47
C THR A 289 -17.52 0.02 -12.95
N HIS A 290 -17.09 1.27 -12.83
CA HIS A 290 -15.74 1.69 -13.21
C HIS A 290 -14.66 1.03 -12.35
N ASP A 291 -14.87 0.96 -11.04
CA ASP A 291 -13.95 0.32 -10.10
C ASP A 291 -13.83 -1.19 -10.37
N LEU A 292 -14.95 -1.86 -10.65
CA LEU A 292 -14.98 -3.26 -11.06
C LEU A 292 -14.16 -3.53 -12.31
N VAL A 293 -14.30 -2.70 -13.35
CA VAL A 293 -13.54 -2.83 -14.61
C VAL A 293 -12.04 -2.61 -14.37
N ARG A 294 -11.68 -1.62 -13.54
CA ARG A 294 -10.29 -1.30 -13.24
C ARG A 294 -9.58 -2.42 -12.48
N ASP A 295 -10.29 -3.06 -11.54
CA ASP A 295 -9.72 -4.13 -10.73
C ASP A 295 -9.67 -5.50 -11.44
N VAL A 296 -10.26 -5.64 -12.64
CA VAL A 296 -10.17 -6.84 -13.49
C VAL A 296 -8.96 -6.81 -14.41
N LEU A 297 -8.45 -5.62 -14.76
CA LEU A 297 -7.21 -5.50 -15.51
C LEU A 297 -6.04 -5.62 -14.53
N PRO A 298 -5.25 -6.71 -14.57
CA PRO A 298 -4.04 -6.76 -13.77
C PRO A 298 -3.20 -5.54 -14.17
N ALA A 299 -2.77 -4.75 -13.18
CA ALA A 299 -1.77 -3.73 -13.41
C ALA A 299 -0.59 -4.43 -14.10
N GLU A 300 -0.46 -4.22 -15.41
CA GLU A 300 0.72 -4.59 -16.17
C GLU A 300 1.88 -4.02 -15.36
N ARG A 301 2.66 -4.93 -14.77
CA ARG A 301 3.97 -4.60 -14.22
C ARG A 301 4.76 -4.05 -15.40
N VAL A 302 4.70 -2.74 -15.60
CA VAL A 302 5.64 -2.00 -16.43
C VAL A 302 6.97 -2.15 -15.72
N VAL A 303 7.69 -3.21 -16.08
CA VAL A 303 9.12 -3.36 -15.81
C VAL A 303 9.77 -2.22 -16.58
N PRO A 304 10.41 -1.24 -15.92
CA PRO A 304 11.18 -0.25 -16.65
C PRO A 304 12.39 -0.96 -17.25
N ASP A 305 12.35 -1.14 -18.56
CA ASP A 305 13.48 -1.57 -19.36
C ASP A 305 14.60 -0.54 -19.16
N ASN A 306 15.70 -0.96 -18.56
CA ASN A 306 16.85 -0.13 -18.22
C ASN A 306 17.85 -0.22 -19.39
N PRO A 307 18.00 0.81 -20.25
CA PRO A 307 19.03 0.78 -21.27
C PRO A 307 20.36 1.19 -20.62
N GLN A 308 21.14 0.21 -20.16
CA GLN A 308 22.55 0.44 -19.93
C GLN A 308 23.29 0.38 -21.27
N ASP A 309 23.79 1.53 -21.71
CA ASP A 309 24.89 1.60 -22.64
C ASP A 309 25.89 2.66 -22.18
N PRO A 310 27.14 2.29 -21.92
CA PRO A 310 28.24 3.19 -22.25
C PRO A 310 29.28 2.48 -23.11
N VAL A 311 29.31 2.91 -24.38
CA VAL A 311 30.35 2.63 -25.37
C VAL A 311 31.75 2.98 -24.83
N PRO A 312 32.75 2.09 -24.94
CA PRO A 312 34.14 2.49 -24.86
C PRO A 312 34.70 2.75 -26.28
N ARG A 313 34.91 4.03 -26.60
CA ARG A 313 35.80 4.42 -27.71
C ARG A 313 37.25 4.14 -27.28
N ARG A 314 37.94 3.21 -27.95
CA ARG A 314 39.40 3.21 -28.03
C ARG A 314 39.88 3.14 -29.48
N ARG A 315 40.72 4.13 -29.80
CA ARG A 315 41.51 4.31 -31.02
C ARG A 315 42.66 3.29 -31.13
N LEU A 316 43.26 3.30 -32.32
CA LEU A 316 44.57 2.75 -32.79
C LEU A 316 44.42 1.42 -33.53
N GLY A 317 44.95 1.21 -34.73
CA GLY A 317 45.85 2.03 -35.54
C GLY A 317 45.93 1.48 -36.97
N ALA A 318 46.52 2.27 -37.85
CA ALA A 318 46.75 2.01 -39.27
C ALA A 318 47.62 0.76 -39.52
N VAL A 319 47.37 0.06 -40.64
CA VAL A 319 48.44 -0.48 -41.52
C VAL A 319 47.98 -0.47 -42.98
N THR A 320 48.84 0.11 -43.79
CA THR A 320 48.97 0.24 -45.24
C THR A 320 49.05 -1.10 -45.99
N GLU A 321 48.51 -1.17 -47.22
CA GLU A 321 49.10 -1.81 -48.43
C GLU A 321 48.08 -1.67 -49.59
N MET A 322 48.26 -0.81 -50.60
CA MET A 322 49.14 -0.87 -51.79
C MET A 322 48.81 -1.99 -52.80
N PHE A 323 48.75 -1.54 -54.07
CA PHE A 323 48.66 -2.25 -55.37
C PHE A 323 47.31 -2.81 -55.81
N SER A 324 46.91 -2.79 -57.09
CA SER A 324 47.14 -1.95 -58.28
C SER A 324 46.30 -2.58 -59.39
N SER A 325 45.76 -1.75 -60.30
CA SER A 325 45.42 -2.04 -61.71
C SER A 325 44.39 -3.13 -62.05
#